data_AF-A0A9X3YBC0-F1
#
_entry.id   AF-A0A9X3YBC0-F1
#
_cell.length_a   1.000
_cell.length_b   1.000
_cell.length_c   1.000
_cell.angle_alpha   90.00
_cell.angle_beta   90.00
_cell.angle_gamma   90.00
#
_symmetry.space_group_name_H-M   'P 1'
#
loop_
_entity.id
_entity.type
_entity.pdbx_description
1 polymer ?
#
loop_
_entity_poly.entity_id
_entity_poly.type
_entity_poly.pdbx_seq_one_letter_code
_entity_poly.pdbx_strand_id
1 'polypeptide(L)'
;MTTKSVDQLQTGLDLYLLNGYVESNSFNDPNDDTLEYLGMLLMEDQPAALKYCQRFLQLSQVNDELKSAALDYLLLSSEWRFAYQYLYSQAEILSIPELEKTFFYFYCDKNEATPYPVPEGLFTKLLARFEVVKDEPDAYFYHLHEAYNDFVKTLSDTPN
;
A
#
# COMPACT_ATOMS: atom_id res chain seq x y z
N MET A 1 -24.01 -12.06 3.05
CA MET A 1 -23.33 -10.82 2.63
C MET A 1 -24.28 -10.05 1.77
N THR A 2 -24.60 -8.81 2.16
CA THR A 2 -25.42 -7.92 1.34
C THR A 2 -24.55 -7.48 0.17
N THR A 3 -24.85 -7.92 -1.05
CA THR A 3 -24.07 -7.56 -2.24
C THR A 3 -24.31 -6.09 -2.56
N LYS A 4 -23.31 -5.23 -2.28
CA LYS A 4 -23.32 -3.83 -2.71
C LYS A 4 -23.02 -3.79 -4.21
N SER A 5 -23.75 -2.96 -4.95
CA SER A 5 -23.46 -2.71 -6.37
C SER A 5 -22.19 -1.87 -6.53
N VAL A 6 -21.56 -1.94 -7.71
CA VAL A 6 -20.40 -1.10 -8.05
C VAL A 6 -20.68 0.39 -7.80
N ASP A 7 -21.86 0.89 -8.17
CA ASP A 7 -22.25 2.29 -7.95
C ASP A 7 -22.31 2.64 -6.46
N GLN A 8 -22.81 1.74 -5.60
CA GLN A 8 -22.84 1.95 -4.15
C GLN A 8 -21.44 1.95 -3.55
N LEU A 9 -20.55 1.06 -4.03
CA LEU A 9 -19.17 0.98 -3.60
C LEU A 9 -18.42 2.28 -3.96
N GLN A 10 -18.51 2.71 -5.22
CA GLN A 10 -17.88 3.96 -5.67
C GLN A 10 -18.44 5.17 -4.93
N THR A 11 -19.76 5.25 -4.73
CA THR A 11 -20.38 6.34 -3.96
C THR A 11 -19.85 6.40 -2.53
N GLY A 12 -19.69 5.26 -1.87
CA GLY A 12 -19.12 5.20 -0.52
C GLY A 12 -17.66 5.68 -0.50
N LEU A 13 -16.83 5.21 -1.43
CA LEU A 13 -15.42 5.62 -1.50
C LEU A 13 -15.27 7.12 -1.83
N ASP A 14 -16.13 7.69 -2.68
CA ASP A 14 -16.17 9.13 -2.91
C ASP A 14 -16.61 9.91 -1.66
N LEU A 15 -17.55 9.38 -0.88
CA LEU A 15 -17.92 9.97 0.42
C LEU A 15 -16.76 9.93 1.41
N TYR A 16 -15.96 8.87 1.44
CA TYR A 16 -14.78 8.80 2.29
C TYR A 16 -13.77 9.89 1.90
N LEU A 17 -13.51 10.05 0.61
CA LEU A 17 -12.61 11.09 0.11
C LEU A 17 -13.07 12.52 0.46
N LEU A 18 -14.38 12.75 0.53
CA LEU A 18 -14.97 14.06 0.82
C LEU A 18 -15.14 14.33 2.32
N ASN A 19 -15.56 13.32 3.09
CA ASN A 19 -16.08 13.49 4.45
C ASN A 19 -15.38 12.61 5.49
N GLY A 20 -14.47 11.71 5.09
CA GLY A 20 -13.77 10.79 5.98
C GLY A 20 -14.59 9.58 6.43
N TYR A 21 -15.74 9.30 5.79
CA TYR A 21 -16.56 8.11 6.04
C TYR A 21 -17.21 7.58 4.76
N VAL A 22 -17.39 6.26 4.64
CA VAL A 22 -18.16 5.65 3.54
C VAL A 22 -19.66 5.61 3.81
N GLU A 23 -20.06 5.46 5.08
CA GLU A 23 -21.45 5.48 5.54
C GLU A 23 -21.59 6.40 6.75
N SER A 24 -22.45 7.42 6.67
CA SER A 24 -22.58 8.44 7.73
C SER A 24 -23.16 7.89 9.04
N ASN A 25 -23.86 6.76 8.97
CA ASN A 25 -24.56 6.14 10.10
C ASN A 25 -23.84 4.88 10.59
N SER A 26 -22.64 4.59 10.07
CA SER A 26 -21.83 3.49 10.57
C SER A 26 -21.27 3.82 11.95
N PHE A 27 -21.20 2.80 12.80
CA PHE A 27 -20.55 2.86 14.10
C PHE A 27 -19.14 2.25 14.08
N ASN A 28 -18.71 1.69 12.94
CA ASN A 28 -17.39 1.11 12.77
C ASN A 28 -16.33 2.21 12.57
N ASP A 29 -15.05 1.81 12.60
CA ASP A 29 -13.98 2.70 12.14
C ASP A 29 -14.19 3.02 10.64
N PRO A 30 -14.21 4.29 10.24
CA PRO A 30 -14.38 4.65 8.84
C PRO A 30 -13.32 4.05 7.90
N ASN A 31 -12.10 3.79 8.40
CA ASN A 31 -11.04 3.18 7.61
C ASN A 31 -11.30 1.68 7.38
N ASP A 32 -11.83 0.97 8.38
CA ASP A 32 -12.25 -0.44 8.24
C ASP A 32 -13.35 -0.58 7.19
N ASP A 33 -14.39 0.26 7.27
CA ASP A 33 -15.47 0.26 6.28
C ASP A 33 -14.94 0.63 4.89
N THR A 34 -13.96 1.55 4.81
CA THR A 34 -13.31 1.93 3.54
C THR A 34 -12.53 0.78 2.94
N LEU A 35 -11.78 0.02 3.76
CA LEU A 35 -11.06 -1.18 3.33
C LEU A 35 -12.03 -2.24 2.83
N GLU A 36 -13.16 -2.45 3.51
CA GLU A 36 -14.20 -3.38 3.06
C GLU A 36 -14.76 -2.96 1.69
N TYR A 37 -15.10 -1.69 1.53
CA TYR A 37 -15.61 -1.14 0.26
C TYR A 37 -14.59 -1.24 -0.87
N LEU A 38 -13.33 -0.90 -0.59
CA LEU A 38 -12.25 -1.00 -1.57
C LEU A 38 -12.00 -2.45 -1.98
N GLY A 39 -12.00 -3.38 -1.02
CA GLY A 39 -11.84 -4.81 -1.27
C GLY A 39 -12.98 -5.40 -2.09
N MET A 40 -14.23 -5.02 -1.81
CA MET A 40 -15.38 -5.41 -2.64
C MET A 40 -15.25 -4.84 -4.06
N LEU A 41 -14.88 -3.56 -4.20
CA LEU A 41 -14.73 -2.94 -5.52
C LEU A 41 -13.58 -3.57 -6.31
N LEU A 42 -12.51 -3.99 -5.66
CA LEU A 42 -11.39 -4.67 -6.31
C LEU A 42 -11.82 -5.98 -6.97
N MET A 43 -12.81 -6.68 -6.40
CA MET A 43 -13.36 -7.93 -6.95
C MET A 43 -14.35 -7.71 -8.09
N GLU A 44 -15.12 -6.62 -8.05
CA GLU A 44 -16.19 -6.33 -9.01
C GLU A 44 -15.75 -5.43 -10.18
N ASP A 45 -14.89 -4.44 -9.93
CA ASP A 45 -14.35 -3.49 -10.90
C ASP A 45 -12.93 -3.05 -10.48
N GLN A 46 -11.97 -3.95 -10.71
CA GLN A 46 -10.56 -3.74 -10.37
C GLN A 46 -10.01 -2.41 -10.94
N PRO A 47 -10.22 -2.04 -12.23
CA PRO A 47 -9.75 -0.76 -12.74
C PRO A 47 -10.28 0.46 -11.98
N ALA A 48 -11.53 0.43 -11.52
CA ALA A 48 -12.07 1.51 -10.68
C ALA A 48 -11.41 1.52 -9.28
N ALA A 49 -11.27 0.35 -8.64
CA ALA A 49 -10.62 0.24 -7.33
C ALA A 49 -9.17 0.77 -7.36
N LEU A 50 -8.39 0.41 -8.38
CA LEU A 50 -7.00 0.87 -8.49
C LEU A 50 -6.90 2.41 -8.66
N LYS A 51 -7.88 3.06 -9.30
CA LYS A 51 -7.94 4.53 -9.33
C LYS A 51 -8.17 5.13 -7.94
N TYR A 52 -8.97 4.49 -7.09
CA TYR A 52 -9.11 4.91 -5.69
C TYR A 52 -7.81 4.70 -4.92
N CYS A 53 -7.12 3.58 -5.11
CA CYS A 53 -5.80 3.36 -4.51
C CYS A 53 -4.81 4.49 -4.87
N GLN A 54 -4.74 4.87 -6.15
CA GLN A 54 -3.90 6.00 -6.60
C GLN A 54 -4.28 7.32 -5.92
N ARG A 55 -5.59 7.61 -5.77
CA ARG A 55 -6.07 8.81 -5.07
C ARG A 55 -5.71 8.77 -3.58
N PHE A 56 -5.86 7.62 -2.91
CA PHE A 56 -5.54 7.46 -1.50
C PHE A 56 -4.08 7.76 -1.18
N LEU A 57 -3.15 7.26 -2.01
CA LEU A 57 -1.73 7.53 -1.86
C LEU A 57 -1.35 9.01 -2.02
N GLN A 58 -2.13 9.78 -2.79
CA GLN A 58 -1.84 11.20 -3.05
C GLN A 58 -2.38 12.15 -1.98
N LEU A 59 -3.21 11.67 -1.07
CA LEU A 59 -3.96 12.51 -0.13
C LEU A 59 -3.39 12.42 1.27
N SER A 60 -3.02 13.56 1.86
CA SER A 60 -2.39 13.61 3.18
C SER A 60 -3.32 13.22 4.32
N GLN A 61 -4.64 13.40 4.15
CA GLN A 61 -5.65 13.08 5.16
C GLN A 61 -6.00 11.59 5.25
N VAL A 62 -5.58 10.78 4.28
CA VAL A 62 -5.84 9.33 4.29
C VAL A 62 -4.85 8.68 5.25
N ASN A 63 -5.37 7.82 6.12
CA ASN A 63 -4.58 7.12 7.14
C ASN A 63 -3.55 6.16 6.51
N ASP A 64 -2.50 5.88 7.29
CA ASP A 64 -1.35 5.09 6.87
C ASP A 64 -1.70 3.62 6.55
N GLU A 65 -2.68 3.04 7.23
CA GLU A 65 -3.12 1.66 6.97
C GLU A 65 -3.86 1.54 5.62
N LEU A 66 -4.74 2.50 5.32
CA LEU A 66 -5.40 2.59 4.02
C LEU A 66 -4.39 2.84 2.89
N LYS A 67 -3.39 3.70 3.13
CA LYS A 67 -2.31 3.91 2.16
C LYS A 67 -1.50 2.64 1.95
N SER A 68 -1.13 1.95 3.01
CA SER A 68 -0.42 0.68 2.95
C SER A 68 -1.20 -0.37 2.15
N ALA A 69 -2.50 -0.54 2.41
CA ALA A 69 -3.35 -1.46 1.64
C ALA A 69 -3.48 -1.04 0.16
N ALA A 70 -3.69 0.26 -0.10
CA ALA A 70 -3.76 0.79 -1.46
C ALA A 70 -2.46 0.55 -2.24
N LEU A 71 -1.31 0.74 -1.58
CA LEU A 71 0.01 0.48 -2.14
C LEU A 71 0.21 -1.01 -2.46
N ASP A 72 -0.15 -1.90 -1.53
CA ASP A 72 -0.08 -3.36 -1.71
C ASP A 72 -0.90 -3.80 -2.95
N TYR A 73 -2.13 -3.31 -3.07
CA TYR A 73 -2.96 -3.58 -4.25
C TYR A 73 -2.38 -3.05 -5.55
N LEU A 74 -1.76 -1.88 -5.54
CA LEU A 74 -1.13 -1.32 -6.75
C LEU A 74 0.12 -2.11 -7.15
N LEU A 75 0.96 -2.50 -6.19
CA LEU A 75 2.15 -3.32 -6.43
C LEU A 75 1.81 -4.69 -7.04
N LEU A 76 0.70 -5.30 -6.60
CA LEU A 76 0.21 -6.60 -7.08
C LEU A 76 -0.64 -6.52 -8.35
N SER A 77 -0.73 -5.37 -9.00
CA SER A 77 -1.60 -5.13 -10.16
C SER A 77 -0.83 -4.70 -11.42
N SER A 78 -1.56 -4.47 -12.51
CA SER A 78 -1.00 -3.86 -13.72
C SER A 78 -0.51 -2.41 -13.51
N GLU A 79 -0.87 -1.77 -12.40
CA GLU A 79 -0.49 -0.39 -12.05
C GLU A 79 0.82 -0.31 -11.24
N TRP A 80 1.61 -1.38 -11.19
CA TRP A 80 2.91 -1.43 -10.48
C TRP A 80 3.84 -0.25 -10.82
N ARG A 81 3.78 0.29 -12.05
CA ARG A 81 4.56 1.47 -12.45
C ARG A 81 4.22 2.70 -11.62
N PHE A 82 2.93 2.92 -11.35
CA PHE A 82 2.48 3.99 -10.48
C PHE A 82 3.02 3.77 -9.07
N ALA A 83 2.91 2.54 -8.55
CA ALA A 83 3.42 2.21 -7.22
C ALA A 83 4.94 2.46 -7.10
N TYR A 84 5.73 2.02 -8.07
CA TYR A 84 7.18 2.24 -8.07
C TYR A 84 7.54 3.73 -8.15
N GLN A 85 6.81 4.50 -8.96
CA GLN A 85 7.00 5.95 -9.02
C GLN A 85 6.63 6.62 -7.68
N TYR A 86 5.51 6.21 -7.07
CA TYR A 86 5.10 6.68 -5.76
C TYR A 86 6.18 6.40 -4.72
N LEU A 87 6.60 5.14 -4.60
CA LEU A 87 7.67 4.71 -3.68
C LEU A 87 8.94 5.52 -3.88
N TYR A 88 9.38 5.71 -5.12
CA TYR A 88 10.58 6.50 -5.41
C TYR A 88 10.44 7.96 -4.98
N SER A 89 9.28 8.56 -5.25
CA SER A 89 9.01 9.97 -4.96
C SER A 89 8.76 10.26 -3.47
N GLN A 90 8.18 9.30 -2.75
CA GLN A 90 7.76 9.45 -1.35
C GLN A 90 8.64 8.70 -0.36
N ALA A 91 9.70 8.01 -0.82
CA ALA A 91 10.52 7.12 0.03
C ALA A 91 10.91 7.73 1.38
N GLU A 92 11.24 9.02 1.42
CA GLU A 92 11.71 9.72 2.62
C GLU A 92 10.61 9.92 3.69
N ILE A 93 9.34 9.83 3.30
CA ILE A 93 8.18 10.08 4.17
C ILE A 93 7.20 8.91 4.24
N LEU A 94 7.50 7.77 3.63
CA LEU A 94 6.64 6.57 3.72
C LEU A 94 6.35 6.24 5.18
N SER A 95 5.09 5.93 5.48
CA SER A 95 4.70 5.42 6.79
C SER A 95 5.33 4.05 7.06
N ILE A 96 5.36 3.62 8.31
CA ILE A 96 5.82 2.29 8.71
C ILE A 96 5.07 1.17 7.98
N PRO A 97 3.72 1.15 7.92
CA PRO A 97 3.00 0.10 7.21
C PRO A 97 3.20 0.14 5.69
N GLU A 98 3.40 1.31 5.07
CA GLU A 98 3.76 1.35 3.63
C GLU A 98 5.17 0.78 3.39
N LEU A 99 6.12 1.12 4.25
CA LEU A 99 7.50 0.65 4.14
C LEU A 99 7.59 -0.87 4.35
N GLU A 100 6.86 -1.41 5.33
CA GLU A 100 6.79 -2.85 5.56
C GLU A 100 6.25 -3.59 4.34
N LYS A 101 5.09 -3.17 3.80
CA LYS A 101 4.52 -3.77 2.59
C LYS A 101 5.46 -3.72 1.40
N THR A 102 6.22 -2.64 1.28
CA THR A 102 7.22 -2.49 0.23
C THR A 102 8.33 -3.53 0.36
N PHE A 103 8.89 -3.72 1.57
CA PHE A 103 9.90 -4.74 1.80
C PHE A 103 9.36 -6.15 1.58
N PHE A 104 8.16 -6.44 2.08
CA PHE A 104 7.51 -7.73 1.89
C PHE A 104 7.26 -8.04 0.41
N TYR A 105 6.81 -7.05 -0.37
CA TYR A 105 6.62 -7.20 -1.80
C TYR A 105 7.93 -7.56 -2.51
N PHE A 106 9.01 -6.80 -2.30
CA PHE A 106 10.30 -7.09 -2.96
C PHE A 106 10.95 -8.39 -2.45
N TYR A 107 10.64 -8.81 -1.22
CA TYR A 107 11.02 -10.13 -0.75
C TYR A 107 10.34 -11.25 -1.54
N CYS A 108 9.05 -11.10 -1.84
CA CYS A 108 8.28 -12.05 -2.64
C CYS A 108 8.67 -12.04 -4.12
N ASP A 109 8.83 -10.84 -4.70
CA ASP A 109 9.09 -10.60 -6.14
C ASP A 109 10.37 -11.29 -6.65
N LYS A 110 11.37 -11.51 -5.77
CA LYS A 110 12.60 -12.25 -6.13
C LYS A 110 12.35 -13.66 -6.67
N ASN A 111 11.21 -14.25 -6.33
CA ASN A 111 10.84 -15.60 -6.74
C ASN A 111 10.03 -15.61 -8.04
N GLU A 112 9.69 -14.44 -8.59
CA GLU A 112 9.03 -14.34 -9.88
C GLU A 112 10.02 -14.64 -11.02
N ALA A 113 9.54 -15.31 -12.05
CA ALA A 113 10.38 -15.66 -13.21
C ALA A 113 10.83 -14.42 -14.01
N THR A 114 10.08 -13.32 -13.90
CA THR A 114 10.32 -12.06 -14.61
C THR A 114 9.92 -10.88 -13.71
N PRO A 115 10.75 -10.52 -12.72
CA PRO A 115 10.45 -9.39 -11.83
C PRO A 115 10.41 -8.08 -12.60
N TYR A 116 9.64 -7.11 -12.11
CA TYR A 116 9.56 -5.80 -12.75
C TYR A 116 10.86 -5.01 -12.58
N PRO A 117 11.23 -4.16 -13.56
CA PRO A 117 12.45 -3.37 -13.46
C PRO A 117 12.33 -2.34 -12.32
N VAL A 118 13.17 -2.50 -11.30
CA VAL A 118 13.25 -1.59 -10.15
C VAL A 118 13.96 -0.29 -10.55
N PRO A 119 13.40 0.90 -10.22
CA PRO A 119 14.07 2.17 -10.48
C PRO A 119 15.43 2.27 -9.78
N GLU A 120 16.43 2.79 -10.49
CA GLU A 120 17.78 2.97 -9.94
C GLU A 120 17.74 3.81 -8.67
N GLY A 121 18.34 3.30 -7.59
CA GLY A 121 18.39 3.97 -6.29
C GLY A 121 17.13 3.84 -5.43
N LEU A 122 16.06 3.17 -5.89
CA LEU A 122 14.86 2.94 -5.07
C LEU A 122 15.20 2.20 -3.77
N PHE A 123 15.91 1.06 -3.87
CA PHE A 123 16.29 0.29 -2.69
C PHE A 123 17.13 1.10 -1.70
N THR A 124 18.09 1.89 -2.18
CA THR A 124 18.87 2.79 -1.34
C THR A 124 17.99 3.76 -0.55
N LYS A 125 16.96 4.34 -1.19
CA LYS A 125 16.02 5.24 -0.52
C LYS A 125 15.16 4.50 0.52
N LEU A 126 14.70 3.29 0.22
CA LEU A 126 13.90 2.48 1.15
C LEU A 126 14.71 2.06 2.39
N LEU A 127 15.95 1.62 2.20
CA LEU A 127 16.87 1.29 3.30
C LEU A 127 17.15 2.53 4.16
N ALA A 128 17.37 3.70 3.54
CA ALA A 128 17.55 4.94 4.27
C ALA A 128 16.30 5.31 5.09
N ARG A 129 15.10 5.08 4.55
CA ARG A 129 13.85 5.31 5.30
C ARG A 129 13.72 4.38 6.49
N PHE A 130 14.05 3.10 6.35
CA PHE A 130 14.06 2.14 7.45
C PHE A 130 14.94 2.64 8.62
N GLU A 131 16.15 3.13 8.34
CA GLU A 131 17.05 3.65 9.38
C GLU A 131 16.45 4.82 10.16
N VAL A 132 15.54 5.60 9.56
CA VAL A 132 14.85 6.70 10.22
C VAL A 132 13.74 6.22 11.16
N VAL A 133 13.00 5.17 10.78
CA VAL A 133 11.76 4.76 11.47
C VAL A 133 11.88 3.46 12.27
N LYS A 134 13.00 2.74 12.18
CA LYS A 134 13.19 1.41 12.80
C LYS A 134 13.01 1.39 14.33
N ASP A 135 13.24 2.52 15.00
CA ASP A 135 13.16 2.63 16.46
C ASP A 135 11.84 3.27 16.93
N GLU A 136 10.92 3.58 16.00
CA GLU A 136 9.58 4.08 16.33
C GLU A 136 8.73 3.00 17.01
N PRO A 137 7.84 3.35 17.96
CA PRO A 137 7.05 2.38 18.73
C PRO A 137 6.24 1.40 17.86
N ASP A 138 5.70 1.88 16.76
CA ASP A 138 4.81 1.11 15.88
C ASP A 138 5.58 0.15 14.96
N ALA A 139 6.91 0.29 14.84
CA ALA A 139 7.74 -0.58 14.00
C ALA A 139 7.65 -2.06 14.43
N TYR A 140 7.46 -2.32 15.72
CA TYR A 140 7.25 -3.66 16.24
C TYR A 140 5.88 -4.23 15.84
N PHE A 141 4.82 -3.42 15.95
CA PHE A 141 3.45 -3.85 15.63
C PHE A 141 3.32 -4.29 14.17
N TYR A 142 3.94 -3.54 13.27
CA TYR A 142 3.94 -3.87 11.85
C TYR A 142 5.00 -4.90 11.44
N HIS A 143 5.79 -5.47 12.36
CA HIS A 143 6.85 -6.43 12.00
C HIS A 143 7.93 -5.86 11.03
N LEU A 144 8.18 -4.54 11.08
CA LEU A 144 9.05 -3.86 10.11
C LEU A 144 10.47 -4.44 10.04
N HIS A 145 11.05 -4.78 11.19
CA HIS A 145 12.40 -5.39 11.25
C HIS A 145 12.45 -6.77 10.59
N GLU A 146 11.38 -7.56 10.71
CA GLU A 146 11.30 -8.89 10.09
C GLU A 146 11.26 -8.75 8.56
N ALA A 147 10.35 -7.92 8.05
CA ALA A 147 10.24 -7.64 6.61
C ALA A 147 11.54 -7.06 6.03
N TYR A 148 12.19 -6.13 6.74
CA TYR A 148 13.49 -5.58 6.35
C TYR A 148 14.56 -6.67 6.25
N ASN A 149 14.68 -7.52 7.28
CA ASN A 149 15.69 -8.57 7.31
C ASN A 149 15.50 -9.60 6.19
N ASP A 150 14.25 -9.94 5.89
CA ASP A 150 13.94 -10.84 4.79
C ASP A 150 14.24 -10.20 3.43
N PHE A 151 13.94 -8.92 3.26
CA PHE A 151 14.31 -8.15 2.06
C PHE A 151 15.84 -8.04 1.88
N VAL A 152 16.62 -7.71 2.91
CA VAL A 152 18.09 -7.55 2.75
C VAL A 152 18.79 -8.87 2.39
N LYS A 153 18.27 -10.01 2.87
CA LYS A 153 18.78 -11.34 2.45
C LYS A 153 18.68 -11.51 0.93
N THR A 154 17.62 -11.02 0.30
CA THR A 154 17.41 -11.14 -1.16
C THR A 154 18.47 -10.40 -1.96
N LEU A 155 18.88 -9.23 -1.47
CA LEU A 155 19.92 -8.42 -2.10
C LEU A 155 21.29 -9.10 -2.03
N SER A 156 21.54 -9.84 -0.95
CA SER A 156 22.80 -10.58 -0.75
C SER A 156 22.90 -11.84 -1.60
N ASP A 157 21.75 -12.42 -1.95
CA ASP A 157 21.63 -13.65 -2.75
C ASP A 157 21.73 -13.41 -4.27
N THR A 158 21.83 -12.16 -4.71
CA THR A 158 21.93 -11.83 -6.14
C THR A 158 23.40 -11.82 -6.59
N PRO A 159 23.87 -12.77 -7.41
CA PRO A 159 25.26 -12.76 -7.89
C PRO A 159 25.48 -11.58 -8.85
N ASN A 160 26.58 -10.85 -8.63
CA ASN A 160 27.07 -9.74 -9.49
C ASN A 160 27.21 -10.13 -10.96
#